data_AF-A0A0F9K0H4-F1
#
_entry.id   AF-A0A0F9K0H4-F1
#
_cell.length_a   1.000
_cell.length_b   1.000
_cell.length_c   1.000
_cell.angle_alpha   90.00
_cell.angle_beta   90.00
_cell.angle_gamma   90.00
#
_symmetry.space_group_name_H-M   'P 1'
#
loop_
_entity.id
_entity.type
_entity.pdbx_description
1 polymer ?
#
loop_
_entity_poly.entity_id
_entity_poly.type
_entity_poly.pdbx_seq_one_letter_code
_entity_poly.pdbx_strand_id
1 'polypeptide(L)'
;MKWIPIILMVLMIAFVDAAQDSNVNIFDTNEVFDLSVHLNNENGDVLGANCSIQIRNNSFDVLVDDNMNEVNGGWYNFTYNTSKVGKHLCRTNCTKSGEFTAGNCDFIIEAIELEESNKMIFLFALMFGIALVLLVLALFKEDVTFAALSGMLFVLTALFLWFNGVDLGDRTLNNFWTQGSALIIFGLGLYLLIRSTMEQAQEDMDNLER
;
A
#
# COMPACT_ATOMS: atom_id res chain seq x y z
N MET A 1 -9.65 -12.62 33.04
CA MET A 1 -9.01 -13.48 32.00
C MET A 1 -9.84 -13.69 30.72
N LYS A 2 -10.92 -12.94 30.42
CA LYS A 2 -11.73 -13.16 29.19
C LYS A 2 -11.48 -12.15 28.05
N TRP A 3 -10.74 -11.07 28.32
CA TRP A 3 -10.65 -9.92 27.40
C TRP A 3 -9.45 -9.96 26.45
N ILE A 4 -8.40 -10.73 26.76
CA ILE A 4 -7.18 -10.80 25.93
C ILE A 4 -7.44 -11.33 24.51
N PRO A 5 -8.16 -12.45 24.29
CA PRO A 5 -8.48 -12.89 22.93
C PRO A 5 -9.40 -11.92 22.21
N ILE A 6 -10.24 -11.16 22.93
CA ILE A 6 -11.12 -10.14 22.35
C ILE A 6 -10.28 -8.95 21.86
N ILE A 7 -9.29 -8.50 22.62
CA ILE A 7 -8.39 -7.41 22.20
C ILE A 7 -7.57 -7.83 20.97
N LEU A 8 -7.08 -9.07 20.93
CA LEU A 8 -6.32 -9.61 19.80
C LEU A 8 -7.18 -9.76 18.54
N MET A 9 -8.44 -10.19 18.71
CA MET A 9 -9.40 -10.31 17.60
C MET A 9 -9.85 -8.94 17.08
N VAL A 10 -10.08 -7.95 17.96
CA VAL A 10 -10.41 -6.57 17.57
C VAL A 10 -9.24 -5.90 16.85
N LEU A 11 -7.99 -6.16 17.26
CA LEU A 11 -6.82 -5.71 16.50
C LEU A 11 -6.84 -6.33 15.10
N MET A 12 -7.02 -7.65 14.98
CA MET A 12 -7.03 -8.34 13.68
C MET A 12 -8.14 -7.85 12.74
N ILE A 13 -9.33 -7.55 13.26
CA ILE A 13 -10.48 -7.07 12.45
C ILE A 13 -10.23 -5.65 11.91
N ALA A 14 -9.57 -4.78 12.68
CA ALA A 14 -9.27 -3.42 12.23
C ALA A 14 -8.28 -3.37 11.03
N PHE A 15 -7.55 -4.45 10.74
CA PHE A 15 -6.61 -4.52 9.62
C PHE A 15 -7.19 -5.17 8.35
N VAL A 16 -8.36 -5.82 8.44
CA VAL A 16 -8.98 -6.50 7.28
C VAL A 16 -9.74 -5.53 6.37
N ASP A 17 -10.12 -4.35 6.86
CA ASP A 17 -10.94 -3.38 6.12
C ASP A 17 -10.17 -2.49 5.11
N ALA A 18 -8.88 -2.74 4.87
CA ALA A 18 -8.08 -1.92 3.95
C ALA A 18 -8.15 -2.35 2.47
N ALA A 19 -8.98 -3.32 2.10
CA ALA A 19 -9.09 -3.81 0.73
C ALA A 19 -10.54 -3.77 0.24
N GLN A 20 -11.01 -2.59 -0.19
CA GLN A 20 -12.20 -2.50 -1.02
C GLN A 20 -11.83 -1.94 -2.39
N ASP A 21 -11.79 -2.86 -3.36
CA ASP A 21 -11.76 -2.59 -4.79
C ASP A 21 -13.03 -1.83 -5.21
N SER A 22 -12.85 -0.60 -5.68
CA SER A 22 -13.77 0.03 -6.60
C SER A 22 -13.21 -0.12 -8.01
N ASN A 23 -14.06 -0.37 -9.01
CA ASN A 23 -13.72 -0.49 -10.43
C ASN A 23 -13.07 0.79 -10.99
N VAL A 24 -11.84 1.07 -10.60
CA VAL A 24 -11.03 2.16 -11.10
C VAL A 24 -9.90 1.55 -11.88
N ASN A 25 -9.77 1.95 -13.14
CA ASN A 25 -8.64 1.54 -13.94
C ASN A 25 -7.38 2.21 -13.36
N ILE A 26 -6.49 1.38 -12.85
CA ILE A 26 -5.19 1.76 -12.29
C ILE A 26 -4.15 1.62 -13.41
N PHE A 27 -3.44 2.71 -13.70
CA PHE A 27 -2.36 2.77 -14.68
C PHE A 27 -1.04 3.11 -13.99
N ASP A 28 0.09 2.60 -14.50
CA ASP A 28 1.42 2.91 -13.98
C ASP A 28 1.88 4.34 -14.36
N THR A 29 2.78 4.90 -13.55
CA THR A 29 3.48 6.18 -13.72
C THR A 29 4.30 6.37 -15.00
N ASN A 30 4.37 5.38 -15.87
CA ASN A 30 4.98 5.51 -17.21
C ASN A 30 4.12 4.89 -18.31
N GLU A 31 2.89 4.49 -17.97
CA GLU A 31 1.93 3.98 -18.93
C GLU A 31 1.21 5.13 -19.63
N VAL A 32 0.99 4.92 -20.92
CA VAL A 32 0.27 5.85 -21.77
C VAL A 32 -1.23 5.60 -21.57
N PHE A 33 -1.96 6.59 -21.07
CA PHE A 33 -3.40 6.51 -21.01
C PHE A 33 -3.99 6.93 -22.36
N ASP A 34 -4.52 5.96 -23.11
CA ASP A 34 -5.22 6.21 -24.36
C ASP A 34 -6.73 6.21 -24.13
N LEU A 35 -7.37 7.35 -24.39
CA LEU A 35 -8.82 7.48 -24.41
C LEU A 35 -9.32 7.52 -25.85
N SER A 36 -10.19 6.58 -26.20
CA SER A 36 -10.88 6.55 -27.50
C SER A 36 -12.37 6.79 -27.27
N VAL A 37 -12.94 7.78 -27.98
CA VAL A 37 -14.38 8.07 -27.97
C VAL A 37 -14.94 7.81 -29.36
N HIS A 38 -15.98 7.00 -29.46
CA HIS A 38 -16.71 6.77 -30.70
C HIS A 38 -17.98 7.62 -30.71
N LEU A 39 -18.14 8.44 -31.75
CA LEU A 39 -19.37 9.18 -31.99
C LEU A 39 -20.20 8.52 -33.09
N ASN A 40 -21.39 8.07 -32.72
CA ASN A 40 -22.39 7.55 -33.64
C ASN A 40 -23.74 8.26 -33.43
N ASN A 41 -24.53 8.33 -34.50
CA ASN A 41 -25.93 8.74 -34.46
C ASN A 41 -26.78 7.76 -35.29
N GLU A 42 -28.08 8.04 -35.42
CA GLU A 42 -29.00 7.17 -36.18
C GLU A 42 -28.62 7.01 -37.66
N ASN A 43 -27.83 7.93 -38.21
CA ASN A 43 -27.34 7.92 -39.59
C ASN A 43 -25.96 7.27 -39.75
N GLY A 44 -25.34 6.79 -38.68
CA GLY A 44 -24.01 6.18 -38.66
C GLY A 44 -22.96 7.01 -37.94
N ASP A 45 -21.69 6.87 -38.35
CA ASP A 45 -20.56 7.51 -37.68
C ASP A 45 -20.48 9.02 -37.93
N VAL A 46 -20.20 9.78 -36.87
CA VAL A 46 -20.13 11.25 -36.91
C VAL A 46 -18.69 11.72 -37.17
N LEU A 47 -18.38 11.97 -38.45
CA LEU A 47 -17.04 12.40 -38.90
C LEU A 47 -16.78 13.89 -38.70
N GLY A 48 -15.55 14.34 -38.47
CA GLY A 48 -15.19 15.76 -38.42
C GLY A 48 -15.92 16.57 -37.34
N ALA A 49 -16.30 15.93 -36.23
CA ALA A 49 -16.75 16.61 -35.03
C ALA A 49 -15.57 17.31 -34.33
N ASN A 50 -15.87 18.43 -33.67
CA ASN A 50 -14.90 19.07 -32.80
C ASN A 50 -14.97 18.43 -31.41
N CYS A 51 -14.01 17.56 -31.10
CA CYS A 51 -13.89 16.88 -29.82
C CYS A 51 -12.79 17.51 -28.97
N SER A 52 -13.12 17.76 -27.71
CA SER A 52 -12.21 18.27 -26.68
C SER A 52 -12.22 17.34 -25.48
N ILE A 53 -11.10 17.31 -24.76
CA ILE A 53 -10.91 16.56 -23.53
C ILE A 53 -10.31 17.47 -22.46
N GLN A 54 -10.85 17.37 -21.25
CA GLN A 54 -10.29 17.98 -20.06
C GLN A 54 -9.90 16.91 -19.07
N ILE A 55 -8.65 16.95 -18.59
CA ILE A 55 -8.17 16.10 -17.49
C ILE A 55 -8.00 16.98 -16.26
N ARG A 56 -8.54 16.53 -15.14
CA ARG A 56 -8.57 17.26 -13.87
C ARG A 56 -7.99 16.42 -12.75
N ASN A 57 -7.38 17.08 -11.76
CA ASN A 57 -6.95 16.42 -10.53
C ASN A 57 -8.14 16.15 -9.60
N ASN A 58 -7.88 15.51 -8.46
CA ASN A 58 -8.87 15.27 -7.40
C ASN A 58 -9.45 16.55 -6.77
N SER A 59 -8.79 17.69 -6.92
CA SER A 59 -9.27 19.02 -6.50
C SER A 59 -10.10 19.72 -7.58
N PHE A 60 -10.38 19.06 -8.70
CA PHE A 60 -11.07 19.56 -9.89
C PHE A 60 -10.32 20.65 -10.68
N ASP A 61 -9.03 20.89 -10.39
CA ASP A 61 -8.18 21.77 -11.18
C ASP A 61 -7.90 21.14 -12.54
N VAL A 62 -7.94 21.96 -13.59
CA VAL A 62 -7.66 21.51 -14.95
C VAL A 62 -6.16 21.33 -15.14
N LEU A 63 -5.75 20.09 -15.40
CA LEU A 63 -4.36 19.72 -15.72
C LEU A 63 -4.09 19.79 -17.22
N VAL A 64 -5.08 19.37 -18.02
CA VAL A 64 -5.04 19.37 -19.50
C VAL A 64 -6.39 19.82 -20.03
N ASP A 65 -6.38 20.62 -21.08
CA ASP A 65 -7.54 21.03 -21.88
C ASP A 65 -7.09 21.04 -23.34
N ASP A 66 -7.43 20.00 -24.09
CA ASP A 66 -6.91 19.78 -25.44
C ASP A 66 -7.97 19.19 -26.39
N ASN A 67 -7.68 19.19 -27.68
CA ASN A 67 -8.54 18.60 -28.70
C ASN A 67 -8.17 17.14 -28.95
N MET A 68 -9.19 16.32 -29.23
CA MET A 68 -9.02 14.93 -29.63
C MET A 68 -8.89 14.82 -31.15
N ASN A 69 -8.04 13.92 -31.63
CA ASN A 69 -7.83 13.72 -33.06
C ASN A 69 -8.75 12.62 -33.59
N GLU A 70 -9.43 12.87 -34.71
CA GLU A 70 -10.16 11.82 -35.42
C GLU A 70 -9.15 10.84 -36.05
N VAL A 71 -9.26 9.55 -35.71
CA VAL A 71 -8.34 8.50 -36.18
C VAL A 71 -8.98 7.64 -37.26
N ASN A 72 -10.26 7.31 -37.12
CA ASN A 72 -10.95 6.47 -38.09
C ASN A 72 -12.46 6.61 -37.96
N GLY A 73 -13.14 7.17 -38.95
CA GLY A 73 -14.60 7.00 -39.09
C GLY A 73 -15.41 7.38 -37.83
N GLY A 74 -15.20 8.55 -37.24
CA GLY A 74 -15.91 8.96 -36.02
C GLY A 74 -15.32 8.45 -34.70
N TRP A 75 -14.16 7.78 -34.72
CA TRP A 75 -13.34 7.52 -33.54
C TRP A 75 -12.37 8.67 -33.30
N TYR A 76 -12.40 9.22 -32.10
CA TYR A 76 -11.53 10.31 -31.65
C TYR A 76 -10.65 9.82 -30.51
N ASN A 77 -9.34 9.97 -30.66
CA ASN A 77 -8.38 9.52 -29.67
C ASN A 77 -7.64 10.69 -29.02
N PHE A 78 -7.32 10.49 -27.76
CA PHE A 78 -6.40 11.33 -27.00
C PHE A 78 -5.45 10.46 -26.20
N THR A 79 -4.19 10.85 -26.20
CA THR A 79 -3.11 10.15 -25.51
C THR A 79 -2.60 11.05 -24.41
N TYR A 80 -2.82 10.66 -23.15
CA TYR A 80 -2.30 11.36 -21.99
C TYR A 80 -1.02 10.70 -21.51
N ASN A 81 0.09 11.43 -21.61
CA ASN A 81 1.36 11.03 -21.03
C ASN A 81 1.66 11.91 -19.81
N THR A 82 1.69 11.31 -18.63
CA THR A 82 2.03 12.00 -17.39
C THR A 82 2.76 11.08 -16.44
N SER A 83 3.68 11.65 -15.66
CA SER A 83 4.32 11.00 -14.52
C SER A 83 3.65 11.35 -13.18
N LYS A 84 2.55 12.12 -13.22
CA LYS A 84 1.86 12.58 -12.01
C LYS A 84 0.92 11.50 -11.48
N VAL A 85 1.33 10.89 -10.38
CA VAL A 85 0.51 9.99 -9.54
C VAL A 85 -0.72 10.73 -9.02
N GLY A 86 -1.85 10.03 -8.98
CA GLY A 86 -3.08 10.47 -8.33
C GLY A 86 -4.34 10.09 -9.10
N LYS A 87 -5.48 10.39 -8.48
CA LYS A 87 -6.79 10.27 -9.12
C LYS A 87 -6.99 11.40 -10.10
N HIS A 88 -7.35 11.03 -11.32
CA HIS A 88 -7.66 11.94 -12.42
C HIS A 88 -9.10 11.77 -12.89
N LEU A 89 -9.71 12.87 -13.27
CA LEU A 89 -11.07 12.94 -13.80
C LEU A 89 -10.97 13.46 -15.22
N CYS A 90 -11.58 12.76 -16.16
CA CYS A 90 -11.63 13.15 -17.56
C CYS A 90 -13.05 13.58 -17.94
N ARG A 91 -13.15 14.61 -18.77
CA ARG A 91 -14.39 15.04 -19.39
C ARG A 91 -14.16 15.20 -20.88
N THR A 92 -14.92 14.49 -21.69
CA THR A 92 -14.92 14.63 -23.15
C THR A 92 -16.16 15.39 -23.60
N ASN A 93 -15.98 16.24 -24.60
CA ASN A 93 -17.06 17.01 -25.20
C ASN A 93 -16.85 17.08 -26.71
N CYS A 94 -17.79 16.54 -27.45
CA CYS A 94 -17.78 16.50 -28.90
C CYS A 94 -18.99 17.21 -29.47
N THR A 95 -18.75 18.09 -30.45
CA THR A 95 -19.78 18.89 -31.10
C THR A 95 -19.66 18.86 -32.61
N LYS A 96 -20.80 18.66 -33.31
CA LYS A 96 -20.87 18.80 -34.77
C LYS A 96 -22.26 19.28 -35.18
N SER A 97 -22.33 20.42 -35.88
CA SER A 97 -23.57 20.91 -36.52
C SER A 97 -24.82 20.94 -35.62
N GLY A 98 -24.65 21.17 -34.31
CA GLY A 98 -25.73 21.19 -33.32
C GLY A 98 -25.94 19.89 -32.55
N GLU A 99 -25.31 18.78 -32.95
CA GLU A 99 -25.24 17.56 -32.16
C GLU A 99 -24.14 17.71 -31.08
N PHE A 100 -24.47 17.30 -29.86
CA PHE A 100 -23.62 17.40 -28.67
C PHE A 100 -23.59 16.05 -27.95
N THR A 101 -22.39 15.52 -27.73
CA THR A 101 -22.15 14.38 -26.84
C THR A 101 -21.10 14.77 -25.81
N ALA A 102 -21.36 14.44 -24.55
CA ALA A 102 -20.40 14.57 -23.48
C ALA A 102 -20.27 13.25 -22.72
N GLY A 103 -19.02 12.87 -22.42
CA GLY A 103 -18.69 11.71 -21.60
C GLY A 103 -17.82 12.13 -20.42
N ASN A 104 -17.90 11.38 -19.34
CA ASN A 104 -16.97 11.49 -18.22
C ASN A 104 -16.26 10.14 -18.07
N CYS A 105 -14.98 10.17 -17.69
CA CYS A 105 -14.23 8.97 -17.32
C CYS A 105 -13.38 9.25 -16.10
N ASP A 106 -13.19 8.23 -15.26
CA ASP A 106 -12.38 8.31 -14.05
C ASP A 106 -11.25 7.28 -14.17
N PHE A 107 -10.01 7.71 -13.89
CA PHE A 107 -8.85 6.82 -13.85
C PHE A 107 -7.90 7.24 -12.74
N ILE A 108 -7.13 6.29 -12.21
CA ILE A 108 -6.08 6.58 -11.23
C ILE A 108 -4.75 6.18 -11.86
N ILE A 109 -3.77 7.09 -11.77
CA ILE A 109 -2.38 6.75 -12.06
C ILE A 109 -1.73 6.47 -10.72
N GLU A 110 -1.36 5.22 -10.46
CA GLU A 110 -0.68 4.82 -9.24
C GLU A 110 0.80 4.63 -9.53
N ALA A 111 1.66 5.08 -8.61
CA ALA A 111 3.03 4.58 -8.60
C ALA A 111 2.97 3.12 -8.18
N ILE A 112 3.43 2.21 -9.04
CA ILE A 112 3.49 0.76 -8.76
C ILE A 112 4.23 0.44 -7.43
N GLU A 113 4.98 1.39 -6.88
CA GLU A 113 5.67 1.25 -5.59
C GLU A 113 4.73 0.98 -4.39
N LEU A 114 3.43 1.26 -4.50
CA LEU A 114 2.47 1.08 -3.40
C LEU A 114 2.13 -0.39 -3.08
N GLU A 115 2.06 -1.28 -4.08
CA GLU A 115 1.71 -2.68 -3.81
C GLU A 115 2.81 -3.45 -3.07
N GLU A 116 4.08 -3.23 -3.43
CA GLU A 116 5.21 -3.89 -2.77
C GLU A 116 5.46 -3.31 -1.37
N SER A 117 5.34 -1.99 -1.23
CA SER A 117 5.42 -1.32 0.08
C SER A 117 4.37 -1.87 1.06
N ASN A 118 3.11 -2.00 0.63
CA ASN A 118 2.03 -2.52 1.47
C ASN A 118 2.28 -3.98 1.92
N LYS A 119 2.83 -4.82 1.04
CA LYS A 119 3.21 -6.21 1.38
C LYS A 119 4.34 -6.26 2.41
N MET A 120 5.34 -5.40 2.29
CA MET A 120 6.46 -5.32 3.25
C MET A 120 6.01 -4.83 4.63
N ILE A 121 5.16 -3.80 4.69
CA ILE A 121 4.59 -3.30 5.94
C ILE A 121 3.74 -4.37 6.62
N PHE A 122 2.92 -5.08 5.84
CA PHE A 122 2.09 -6.17 6.35
C PHE A 122 2.95 -7.29 6.96
N LEU A 123 4.01 -7.72 6.26
CA LEU A 123 4.92 -8.75 6.75
C LEU A 123 5.60 -8.31 8.05
N PHE A 124 6.06 -7.06 8.12
CA PHE A 124 6.64 -6.48 9.33
C PHE A 124 5.65 -6.51 10.51
N ALA A 125 4.42 -6.01 10.31
CA ALA A 125 3.40 -5.97 11.35
C ALA A 125 3.04 -7.37 11.85
N LEU A 126 2.96 -8.35 10.95
CA LEU A 126 2.71 -9.75 11.27
C LEU A 126 3.84 -10.34 12.14
N MET A 127 5.11 -10.19 11.73
CA MET A 127 6.27 -10.68 12.49
C MET A 127 6.35 -10.05 13.88
N PHE A 128 6.16 -8.73 13.97
CA PHE A 128 6.17 -8.01 15.23
C PHE A 128 5.02 -8.44 16.14
N GLY A 129 3.82 -8.64 15.58
CA GLY A 129 2.66 -9.14 16.30
C GLY A 129 2.90 -10.53 16.90
N ILE A 130 3.47 -11.46 16.14
CA ILE A 130 3.81 -12.80 16.63
C ILE A 130 4.87 -12.71 17.74
N ALA A 131 5.90 -11.87 17.57
CA ALA A 131 6.93 -11.67 18.60
C ALA A 131 6.33 -11.19 19.94
N LEU A 132 5.39 -10.24 19.89
CA LEU A 132 4.66 -9.75 21.07
C LEU A 132 3.79 -10.83 21.71
N VAL A 133 3.08 -11.64 20.91
CA VAL A 133 2.27 -12.74 21.45
C VAL A 133 3.15 -13.75 22.18
N LEU A 134 4.30 -14.12 21.61
CA LEU A 134 5.25 -15.00 22.28
C LEU A 134 5.81 -14.38 23.55
N LEU A 135 6.11 -13.08 23.55
CA LEU A 135 6.58 -12.38 24.75
C LEU A 135 5.54 -12.44 25.87
N VAL A 136 4.28 -12.17 25.53
CA VAL A 136 3.17 -12.25 26.49
C VAL A 136 3.04 -13.67 27.03
N LEU A 137 3.10 -14.69 26.17
CA LEU A 137 3.08 -16.09 26.61
C LEU A 137 4.26 -16.46 27.51
N ALA A 138 5.46 -15.95 27.21
CA ALA A 138 6.65 -16.15 28.03
C ALA A 138 6.47 -15.56 29.42
N LEU A 139 5.95 -14.33 29.52
CA LEU A 139 5.67 -13.67 30.79
C LEU A 139 4.57 -14.37 31.60
N PHE A 140 3.58 -14.99 30.94
CA PHE A 140 2.49 -15.69 31.61
C PHE A 140 2.84 -17.11 32.07
N LYS A 141 3.64 -17.83 31.28
CA LYS A 141 4.02 -19.22 31.59
C LYS A 141 5.35 -19.33 32.32
N GLU A 142 6.10 -18.24 32.42
CA GLU A 142 7.47 -18.21 32.96
C GLU A 142 8.37 -19.22 32.23
N ASP A 143 8.16 -19.38 30.92
CA ASP A 143 8.87 -20.36 30.09
C ASP A 143 9.96 -19.67 29.27
N VAL A 144 11.20 -20.06 29.58
CA VAL A 144 12.44 -19.56 28.99
C VAL A 144 12.45 -19.75 27.46
N THR A 145 11.84 -20.82 26.96
CA THR A 145 11.79 -21.13 25.53
C THR A 145 10.98 -20.10 24.76
N PHE A 146 9.83 -19.68 25.29
CA PHE A 146 9.01 -18.64 24.65
C PHE A 146 9.70 -17.28 24.68
N ALA A 147 10.42 -16.97 25.77
CA ALA A 147 11.21 -15.74 25.86
C ALA A 147 12.32 -15.71 24.80
N ALA A 148 13.05 -16.82 24.64
CA ALA A 148 14.10 -16.95 23.63
C ALA A 148 13.55 -16.80 22.20
N LEU A 149 12.45 -17.50 21.87
CA LEU A 149 11.81 -17.41 20.56
C LEU A 149 11.28 -16.01 20.24
N SER A 150 10.67 -15.34 21.23
CA SER A 150 10.25 -13.95 21.09
C SER A 150 11.45 -13.02 20.84
N GLY A 151 12.53 -13.19 21.60
CA GLY A 151 13.78 -12.45 21.41
C GLY A 151 14.36 -12.60 20.01
N MET A 152 14.42 -13.83 19.48
CA MET A 152 14.86 -14.09 18.11
C MET A 152 13.99 -13.37 17.07
N LEU A 153 12.66 -13.42 17.23
CA LEU A 153 11.75 -12.74 16.31
C LEU A 153 11.90 -11.22 16.36
N PHE A 154 12.11 -10.62 17.53
CA PHE A 154 12.42 -9.19 17.62
C PHE A 154 13.72 -8.83 16.91
N VAL A 155 14.78 -9.64 17.07
CA VAL A 155 16.05 -9.43 16.35
C VAL A 155 15.84 -9.53 14.84
N LEU A 156 15.15 -10.57 14.35
CA LEU A 156 14.87 -10.72 12.92
C LEU A 156 14.00 -9.59 12.36
N THR A 157 13.00 -9.15 13.13
CA THR A 157 12.12 -8.03 12.77
C THR A 157 12.90 -6.71 12.70
N ALA A 158 13.83 -6.49 13.62
CA ALA A 158 14.70 -5.32 13.61
C ALA A 158 15.68 -5.34 12.43
N LEU A 159 16.27 -6.49 12.11
CA LEU A 159 17.13 -6.65 10.93
C LEU A 159 16.33 -6.44 9.64
N PHE A 160 15.10 -6.95 9.57
CA PHE A 160 14.20 -6.72 8.44
C PHE A 160 13.93 -5.22 8.23
N LEU A 161 13.60 -4.48 9.30
CA LEU A 161 13.46 -3.02 9.24
C LEU A 161 14.75 -2.32 8.82
N TRP A 162 15.90 -2.80 9.31
CA TRP A 162 17.19 -2.19 9.02
C TRP A 162 17.59 -2.31 7.55
N PHE A 163 17.35 -3.47 6.93
CA PHE A 163 17.72 -3.72 5.54
C PHE A 163 16.71 -3.20 4.52
N ASN A 164 15.42 -3.31 4.81
CA ASN A 164 14.37 -2.94 3.86
C ASN A 164 13.85 -1.50 4.05
N GLY A 165 14.06 -0.91 5.23
CA GLY A 165 13.42 0.35 5.59
C GLY A 165 11.91 0.22 5.72
N VAL A 166 11.24 1.35 5.92
CA VAL A 166 9.77 1.45 5.90
C VAL A 166 9.42 2.64 5.04
N ASP A 167 9.01 2.37 3.80
CA ASP A 167 8.45 3.38 2.93
C ASP A 167 6.92 3.34 3.04
N LEU A 168 6.30 4.46 3.43
CA LEU A 168 4.84 4.57 3.61
C LEU A 168 4.17 5.29 2.43
N GLY A 169 4.68 5.10 1.22
CA GLY A 169 4.08 5.58 -0.04
C GLY A 169 4.32 7.06 -0.33
N ASP A 170 4.09 7.96 0.63
CA ASP A 170 4.27 9.42 0.46
C ASP A 170 5.16 10.05 1.54
N ARG A 171 5.54 9.26 2.54
CA ARG A 171 6.42 9.68 3.64
C ARG A 171 7.40 8.56 3.85
N THR A 172 8.56 8.67 3.20
CA THR A 172 9.75 8.01 3.71
C THR A 172 9.93 8.50 5.13
N LEU A 173 9.60 7.66 6.12
CA LEU A 173 9.94 7.96 7.51
C LEU A 173 11.43 8.19 7.50
N ASN A 174 11.84 9.45 7.77
CA ASN A 174 13.24 9.86 7.79
C ASN A 174 14.08 8.74 8.39
N ASN A 175 15.13 8.30 7.69
CA ASN A 175 15.97 7.16 8.06
C ASN A 175 16.29 7.10 9.56
N PHE A 176 16.42 8.25 10.23
CA PHE A 176 16.61 8.36 11.66
C PHE A 176 15.54 7.65 12.52
N TRP A 177 14.24 7.85 12.25
CA TRP A 177 13.17 7.26 13.08
C TRP A 177 13.08 5.75 12.89
N THR A 178 13.19 5.29 11.65
CA THR A 178 13.16 3.86 11.30
C THR A 178 14.40 3.13 11.83
N GLN A 179 15.58 3.73 11.70
CA GLN A 179 16.82 3.17 12.28
C GLN A 179 16.77 3.19 13.82
N GLY A 180 16.23 4.26 14.42
CA GLY A 180 16.06 4.37 15.87
C GLY A 180 15.11 3.31 16.42
N SER A 181 13.95 3.09 15.79
CA SER A 181 13.02 2.04 16.20
C SER A 181 13.61 0.64 15.99
N ALA A 182 14.31 0.39 14.87
CA ALA A 182 15.01 -0.86 14.65
C ALA A 182 16.06 -1.13 15.74
N LEU A 183 16.84 -0.13 16.15
CA LEU A 183 17.83 -0.26 17.24
C LEU A 183 17.18 -0.62 18.58
N ILE A 184 16.04 -0.01 18.91
CA ILE A 184 15.29 -0.31 20.13
C ILE A 184 14.76 -1.75 20.10
N ILE A 185 14.13 -2.16 18.99
CA ILE A 185 13.59 -3.52 18.82
C ILE A 185 14.71 -4.55 18.87
N PHE A 186 15.86 -4.26 18.24
CA PHE A 186 17.04 -5.12 18.27
C PHE A 186 17.59 -5.26 19.70
N GLY A 187 17.72 -4.16 20.43
CA GLY A 187 18.17 -4.16 21.83
C GLY A 187 17.23 -4.95 22.74
N LEU A 188 15.92 -4.82 22.55
CA LEU A 188 14.92 -5.61 23.27
C LEU A 188 15.06 -7.11 22.97
N GLY A 189 15.22 -7.46 21.69
CA GLY A 189 15.43 -8.85 21.26
C GLY A 189 16.70 -9.47 21.86
N LEU A 190 17.82 -8.75 21.82
CA LEU A 190 19.08 -9.21 22.44
C LEU A 190 18.95 -9.35 23.95
N TYR A 191 18.30 -8.41 24.63
CA TYR A 191 18.07 -8.47 26.08
C TYR A 191 17.31 -9.75 26.47
N LEU A 192 16.22 -10.07 25.75
CA LEU A 192 15.44 -11.28 26.00
C LEU A 192 16.26 -12.56 25.76
N LEU A 193 17.09 -12.57 24.71
CA LEU A 193 17.96 -13.70 24.42
C LEU A 193 18.99 -13.92 25.53
N ILE A 194 19.72 -12.87 25.93
CA ILE A 194 20.73 -12.97 27.00
C ILE A 194 20.07 -13.46 28.28
N ARG A 195 18.95 -12.86 28.66
CA ARG A 195 18.20 -13.25 29.85
C ARG A 195 17.80 -14.73 29.80
N SER A 196 17.23 -15.18 28.69
CA SER A 196 16.82 -16.58 28.53
C SER A 196 18.00 -17.55 28.63
N THR A 197 19.16 -17.22 28.05
CA THR A 197 20.35 -18.06 28.15
C THR A 197 20.93 -18.13 29.57
N MET A 198 20.83 -17.05 30.35
CA MET A 198 21.26 -17.04 31.75
C MET A 198 20.35 -17.88 32.63
N GLU A 199 19.03 -17.77 32.45
CA GLU A 199 18.04 -18.58 33.19
C GLU A 199 18.24 -20.08 32.89
N GLN A 200 18.40 -20.45 31.61
CA GLN A 200 18.69 -21.83 31.22
C GLN A 200 20.00 -22.37 31.85
N ALA A 201 21.08 -21.57 31.81
CA ALA A 201 22.38 -21.99 32.35
C ALA A 201 22.32 -22.20 33.87
N GLN A 202 21.50 -21.40 34.58
CA GLN A 202 21.30 -21.55 36.01
C GLN A 202 20.54 -22.85 36.34
N GLU A 203 19.48 -23.17 35.61
CA GLU A 203 18.75 -24.44 35.77
C GLU A 203 19.66 -25.66 35.54
N ASP A 204 20.54 -25.59 34.53
CA ASP A 204 21.49 -26.66 34.24
C ASP A 204 22.51 -26.86 35.39
N MET A 205 22.99 -25.77 36.00
CA MET A 205 23.89 -25.85 37.16
C MET A 205 23.19 -26.46 38.38
N ASP A 206 21.96 -26.04 38.69
CA ASP A 206 21.18 -26.56 39.82
C ASP A 206 20.88 -28.07 39.66
N ASN A 207 20.76 -28.55 38.42
CA ASN A 207 20.56 -29.96 38.13
C ASN A 207 21.83 -30.81 38.29
N LEU A 208 23.03 -30.22 38.14
CA LEU A 208 24.30 -30.93 38.34
C LEU A 208 24.66 -31.13 39.82
N GLU A 209 24.11 -30.30 40.71
CA GLU A 209 24.33 -30.40 42.16
C GLU A 209 23.42 -31.43 42.85
N ARG A 210 22.39 -31.93 42.16
CA ARG A 210 21.45 -32.95 42.66
C ARG A 210 21.87 -34.37 42.32
#